data_AF-M1T598-F1
#
_entry.id   AF-M1T598-F1
#
_cell.length_a   1.000
_cell.length_b   1.000
_cell.length_c   1.000
_cell.angle_alpha   90.00
_cell.angle_beta   90.00
_cell.angle_gamma   90.00
#
_symmetry.space_group_name_H-M   'P 1'
#
loop_
_entity.id
_entity.type
_entity.pdbx_description
1 polymer ?
#
loop_
_entity_poly.entity_id
_entity_poly.type
_entity_poly.pdbx_seq_one_letter_code
_entity_poly.pdbx_strand_id
1 'polypeptide(L)'
;MSAPNLLSNLQFIDTVRPRSMPAVQQRRNKLSNQLWQQIQLAKSQIEHTHFVVKRRVTVKDVEGNYKSIERPKRIKTWWFMSSDGSLCLSVFYGSKRIEIVKVRY
;
A
#
# COMPACT_ATOMS: atom_id res chain seq x y z
N MET A 1 -13.87 52.62 -14.07
CA MET A 1 -14.63 51.63 -13.30
C MET A 1 -13.63 50.64 -12.72
N SER A 2 -13.46 50.61 -11.40
CA SER A 2 -12.42 49.79 -10.74
C SER A 2 -12.82 48.30 -10.81
N ALA A 3 -11.92 47.45 -11.29
CA ALA A 3 -12.16 46.00 -11.37
C ALA A 3 -12.26 45.41 -9.94
N PRO A 4 -13.21 44.49 -9.68
CA PRO A 4 -13.32 43.87 -8.37
C PRO A 4 -12.06 43.06 -8.07
N ASN A 5 -11.37 43.40 -6.98
CA ASN A 5 -10.16 42.74 -6.54
C ASN A 5 -10.50 41.33 -6.00
N LEU A 6 -10.45 40.33 -6.88
CA LEU A 6 -10.77 38.93 -6.57
C LEU A 6 -9.94 38.34 -5.40
N LEU A 7 -8.81 38.96 -5.07
CA LEU A 7 -7.94 38.54 -3.97
C LEU A 7 -8.55 38.83 -2.58
N SER A 8 -9.50 39.77 -2.46
CA SER A 8 -10.12 40.09 -1.16
C SER A 8 -11.11 39.03 -0.68
N ASN A 9 -11.51 38.09 -1.55
CA ASN A 9 -12.41 36.99 -1.21
C ASN A 9 -11.68 35.73 -0.71
N LEU A 10 -10.34 35.71 -0.75
CA LEU A 10 -9.55 34.57 -0.32
C LEU A 10 -9.21 34.70 1.17
N GLN A 11 -9.71 33.77 1.97
CA GLN A 11 -9.34 33.67 3.38
C GLN A 11 -7.97 33.01 3.51
N PHE A 12 -7.01 33.75 4.07
CA PHE A 12 -5.76 33.16 4.53
C PHE A 12 -6.04 32.41 5.83
N ILE A 13 -6.04 31.08 5.75
CA ILE A 13 -6.17 30.20 6.91
C ILE A 13 -4.76 29.80 7.35
N ASP A 14 -4.43 30.10 8.60
CA ASP A 14 -3.23 29.61 9.26
C ASP A 14 -3.35 28.09 9.46
N THR A 15 -2.82 27.34 8.49
CA THR A 15 -2.82 25.87 8.56
C THR A 15 -1.65 25.39 9.39
N VAL A 16 -1.94 24.73 10.52
CA VAL A 16 -0.92 24.08 11.34
C VAL A 16 -0.31 22.92 10.55
N ARG A 17 1.01 22.96 10.30
CA ARG A 17 1.74 21.85 9.67
C ARG A 17 1.45 20.56 10.46
N PRO A 18 0.85 19.52 9.84
CA PRO A 18 0.59 18.27 10.54
C PRO A 18 1.91 17.63 10.96
N ARG A 19 2.13 17.47 12.27
CA ARG A 19 3.34 16.81 12.81
C ARG A 19 3.40 15.33 12.45
N SER A 20 2.24 14.70 12.28
CA SER A 20 2.11 13.29 11.92
C SER A 20 1.07 13.11 10.83
N MET A 21 1.29 12.15 9.94
CA MET A 21 0.34 11.77 8.91
C MET A 21 -0.99 11.31 9.54
N PRO A 22 -2.15 11.76 9.05
CA PRO A 22 -3.45 11.30 9.54
C PRO A 22 -3.57 9.77 9.50
N ALA A 23 -4.18 9.17 10.52
CA ALA A 23 -4.31 7.71 10.62
C ALA A 23 -5.01 7.08 9.40
N VAL A 24 -6.00 7.76 8.82
CA VAL A 24 -6.68 7.31 7.59
C VAL A 24 -5.71 7.19 6.43
N GLN A 25 -4.84 8.20 6.25
CA GLN A 25 -3.85 8.20 5.18
C GLN A 25 -2.79 7.11 5.39
N GLN A 26 -2.35 6.88 6.63
CA GLN A 26 -1.45 5.77 6.95
C GLN A 26 -2.06 4.40 6.57
N ARG A 27 -3.35 4.19 6.85
CA ARG A 27 -4.07 2.97 6.49
C ARG A 27 -4.16 2.80 4.97
N ARG A 28 -4.48 3.87 4.24
CA ARG A 28 -4.51 3.88 2.77
C ARG A 28 -3.16 3.54 2.18
N ASN A 29 -2.09 4.21 2.63
CA ASN A 29 -0.72 3.96 2.16
C ASN A 29 -0.29 2.51 2.41
N LYS A 30 -0.65 1.93 3.57
CA LYS A 30 -0.37 0.52 3.86
C LYS A 30 -1.05 -0.42 2.86
N LEU A 31 -2.33 -0.18 2.54
CA LEU A 31 -3.05 -0.96 1.54
C LEU A 31 -2.45 -0.79 0.14
N SER A 32 -2.18 0.46 -0.27
CA SER A 32 -1.56 0.76 -1.57
C SER A 32 -0.22 0.06 -1.74
N ASN A 33 0.62 0.04 -0.70
CA ASN A 33 1.89 -0.67 -0.72
C ASN A 33 1.71 -2.19 -0.86
N GLN A 34 0.70 -2.77 -0.21
CA GLN A 34 0.37 -4.20 -0.37
C GLN A 34 -0.14 -4.51 -1.78
N LEU A 35 -1.03 -3.67 -2.33
CA LEU A 35 -1.55 -3.82 -3.69
C LEU A 35 -0.44 -3.70 -4.73
N TRP A 36 0.48 -2.75 -4.56
CA TRP A 36 1.63 -2.63 -5.44
C TRP A 36 2.47 -3.91 -5.46
N GLN A 37 2.73 -4.52 -4.28
CA GLN A 37 3.45 -5.80 -4.21
C GLN A 37 2.72 -6.92 -4.96
N GLN A 38 1.38 -6.97 -4.87
CA GLN A 38 0.56 -7.94 -5.58
C GLN A 38 0.63 -7.72 -7.10
N ILE A 39 0.57 -6.47 -7.58
CA ILE A 39 0.70 -6.15 -9.01
C ILE A 39 2.07 -6.57 -9.54
N GLN A 40 3.15 -6.26 -8.83
CA GLN A 40 4.49 -6.64 -9.25
C GLN A 40 4.68 -8.16 -9.28
N LEU A 41 4.10 -8.87 -8.31
CA LEU A 41 4.11 -10.33 -8.30
C LEU A 41 3.33 -10.91 -9.49
N ALA A 42 2.19 -10.32 -9.85
CA ALA A 42 1.44 -10.75 -11.03
C ALA A 42 2.22 -10.51 -12.32
N LYS A 43 2.86 -9.33 -12.46
CA LYS A 43 3.72 -9.01 -13.61
C LYS A 43 4.88 -9.99 -13.74
N SER A 44 5.55 -10.30 -12.63
CA SER A 44 6.68 -11.23 -12.66
C SER A 44 6.24 -12.65 -13.03
N GLN A 45 5.03 -13.06 -12.65
CA GLN A 45 4.46 -14.34 -13.09
C GLN A 45 4.18 -14.37 -14.60
N ILE A 46 3.71 -13.27 -15.18
CA ILE A 46 3.44 -13.15 -16.63
C ILE A 46 4.75 -13.12 -17.42
N GLU A 47 5.75 -12.37 -16.94
CA GLU A 47 7.05 -12.20 -17.59
C GLU A 47 8.02 -13.36 -17.30
N HIS A 48 7.61 -14.33 -16.46
CA HIS A 48 8.44 -15.42 -15.95
C HIS A 48 9.74 -14.95 -15.27
N THR A 49 9.68 -13.79 -14.58
CA THR A 49 10.80 -13.21 -13.83
C THR A 49 10.64 -13.43 -12.32
N HIS A 50 11.77 -13.43 -11.61
CA HIS A 50 11.77 -13.58 -10.14
C HIS A 50 11.56 -12.23 -9.45
N PHE A 51 10.39 -12.03 -8.83
CA PHE A 51 10.13 -10.87 -7.98
C PHE A 51 10.22 -11.26 -6.49
N VAL A 52 11.16 -10.63 -5.77
CA VAL A 52 11.36 -10.84 -4.33
C VAL A 52 11.42 -9.50 -3.61
N VAL A 53 10.45 -9.24 -2.74
CA VAL A 53 10.47 -8.07 -1.85
C VAL A 53 11.37 -8.38 -0.66
N LYS A 54 12.37 -7.53 -0.40
CA LYS A 54 13.20 -7.63 0.80
C LYS A 54 12.55 -6.91 1.97
N ARG A 55 12.62 -7.52 3.16
CA ARG A 55 12.20 -6.93 4.43
C ARG A 55 13.40 -6.84 5.35
N ARG A 56 13.59 -5.70 6.00
CA ARG A 56 14.57 -5.54 7.07
C ARG A 56 14.09 -6.23 8.34
N VAL A 57 14.94 -7.07 8.91
CA VAL A 57 14.71 -7.81 10.15
C VAL A 57 15.92 -7.57 11.04
N THR A 58 15.67 -7.13 12.26
CA THR A 58 16.69 -7.06 13.30
C THR A 58 16.90 -8.45 13.88
N VAL A 59 18.12 -8.95 13.81
CA VAL A 59 18.50 -10.26 14.36
C VAL A 59 19.56 -10.05 15.43
N LYS A 60 19.44 -10.79 16.52
CA LYS A 60 20.43 -10.82 17.60
C LYS A 60 21.56 -11.76 17.19
N ASP A 61 22.77 -11.25 17.26
CA ASP A 61 24.00 -11.99 16.99
C ASP A 61 24.36 -12.89 18.19
N VAL A 62 25.24 -13.86 17.96
CA VAL A 62 25.71 -14.81 19.00
C VAL A 62 26.43 -14.07 20.13
N GLU A 63 27.10 -12.96 19.81
CA GLU A 63 27.76 -12.06 20.76
C GLU A 63 26.80 -11.08 21.47
N GLY A 64 25.49 -11.18 21.24
CA GLY A 64 24.48 -10.38 21.91
C GLY A 64 24.12 -9.04 21.24
N ASN A 65 24.83 -8.65 20.18
CA ASN A 65 24.58 -7.42 19.43
C ASN A 65 23.39 -7.54 18.46
N TYR A 66 22.66 -6.44 18.20
CA TYR A 66 21.58 -6.43 17.21
C TYR A 66 22.06 -5.95 15.85
N LYS A 67 21.84 -6.74 14.80
CA LYS A 67 22.16 -6.39 13.41
C LYS A 67 20.88 -6.33 12.57
N SER A 68 20.75 -5.29 11.74
CA SER A 68 19.65 -5.18 10.78
C SER A 68 20.05 -5.85 9.46
N ILE A 69 19.43 -6.97 9.13
CA ILE A 69 19.68 -7.72 7.88
C ILE A 69 18.46 -7.67 6.96
N GLU A 70 18.70 -7.76 5.65
CA GLU A 70 17.63 -7.86 4.66
C GLU A 70 17.31 -9.32 4.36
N ARG A 71 16.05 -9.72 4.58
CA ARG A 71 15.56 -11.06 4.27
C ARG A 71 14.48 -11.02 3.19
N PRO A 72 14.40 -12.04 2.32
CA PRO A 72 13.31 -12.13 1.36
C PRO A 72 11.98 -12.33 2.10
N LYS A 73 10.98 -11.53 1.74
CA LYS A 73 9.62 -11.64 2.24
C LYS A 73 8.83 -12.53 1.30
N ARG A 74 8.30 -13.65 1.81
CA ARG A 74 7.32 -14.46 1.08
C ARG A 74 5.99 -13.71 0.99
N ILE A 75 5.53 -13.45 -0.22
CA ILE A 75 4.23 -12.82 -0.49
C ILE A 75 3.27 -13.91 -0.95
N LYS A 76 2.14 -14.05 -0.26
CA LYS A 76 1.04 -14.92 -0.69
C LYS A 76 0.24 -14.18 -1.76
N THR A 77 -0.03 -14.85 -2.89
CA THR A 77 -0.90 -14.32 -3.94
C THR A 77 -2.31 -14.14 -3.40
N TRP A 78 -2.96 -13.07 -3.86
CA TRP A 78 -4.35 -12.74 -3.49
C TRP A 78 -5.36 -13.19 -4.53
N TRP A 79 -4.89 -13.85 -5.58
CA TRP A 79 -5.70 -14.42 -6.63
C TRP A 79 -5.35 -15.89 -6.85
N PHE A 80 -6.31 -16.62 -7.40
CA PHE A 80 -6.16 -17.98 -7.88
C PHE A 80 -7.17 -18.23 -9.02
N MET A 81 -6.91 -19.24 -9.83
CA MET A 81 -7.84 -19.70 -10.87
C MET A 81 -8.77 -20.75 -10.27
N SER A 82 -10.07 -20.59 -10.46
CA SER A 82 -11.06 -21.64 -10.15
C SER A 82 -10.97 -22.78 -11.17
N SER A 83 -11.55 -23.94 -10.83
CA SER A 83 -11.74 -25.06 -11.77
C SER A 83 -12.42 -24.63 -13.07
N ASP A 84 -13.30 -23.64 -12.97
CA ASP A 84 -14.12 -23.17 -14.09
C ASP A 84 -13.39 -22.15 -14.97
N GLY A 85 -12.10 -21.92 -14.74
CA GLY A 85 -11.28 -20.95 -15.49
C GLY A 85 -11.51 -19.49 -15.09
N SER A 86 -12.34 -19.21 -14.09
CA SER A 86 -12.55 -17.86 -13.55
C SER A 86 -11.45 -17.43 -12.60
N LEU A 87 -11.00 -16.18 -12.69
CA LEU A 87 -10.02 -15.59 -11.76
C LEU A 87 -10.71 -15.10 -10.48
N CYS A 88 -10.41 -15.72 -9.35
CA CYS A 88 -10.93 -15.32 -8.05
C CYS A 88 -9.94 -14.41 -7.33
N LEU A 89 -10.30 -13.14 -7.10
CA LEU A 89 -9.50 -12.15 -6.38
C LEU A 89 -10.05 -11.90 -4.97
N SER A 90 -9.16 -11.86 -3.98
CA SER A 90 -9.48 -11.48 -2.59
C SER A 90 -8.50 -10.44 -2.07
N VAL A 91 -8.98 -9.22 -1.81
CA VAL A 91 -8.15 -8.13 -1.28
C VAL A 91 -8.19 -8.14 0.25
N PHE A 92 -7.02 -7.99 0.89
CA PHE A 92 -6.91 -7.98 2.34
C PHE A 92 -6.28 -6.69 2.86
N TYR A 93 -6.71 -6.26 4.04
CA TYR A 93 -6.03 -5.27 4.86
C TYR A 93 -5.60 -5.92 6.18
N GLY A 94 -4.31 -6.20 6.31
CA GLY A 94 -3.82 -7.02 7.40
C GLY A 94 -4.42 -8.43 7.33
N SER A 95 -5.13 -8.85 8.36
CA SER A 95 -5.84 -10.13 8.41
C SER A 95 -7.28 -10.07 7.89
N LYS A 96 -7.84 -8.88 7.67
CA LYS A 96 -9.25 -8.72 7.28
C LYS A 96 -9.39 -8.68 5.76
N ARG A 97 -10.35 -9.43 5.21
CA ARG A 97 -10.74 -9.30 3.80
C ARG A 97 -11.54 -8.02 3.62
N ILE A 98 -11.24 -7.26 2.57
CA ILE A 98 -12.05 -6.11 2.17
C ILE A 98 -13.14 -6.60 1.22
N GLU A 99 -14.39 -6.28 1.54
CA GLU A 99 -15.51 -6.51 0.64
C GLU A 99 -15.48 -5.46 -0.48
N ILE A 100 -15.39 -5.94 -1.72
CA ILE A 100 -15.48 -5.09 -2.90
C ILE A 100 -16.94 -5.13 -3.34
N VAL A 101 -17.72 -4.15 -2.88
CA VAL A 101 -19.09 -3.99 -3.37
C VAL A 101 -19.01 -3.40 -4.77
N LYS A 102 -19.76 -3.99 -5.71
CA LYS A 102 -19.95 -3.38 -7.02
C LYS A 102 -20.65 -2.04 -6.83
N VAL A 103 -19.94 -0.94 -7.06
CA VAL A 103 -20.56 0.39 -7.13
C VAL A 103 -21.52 0.36 -8.32
N ARG A 104 -22.82 0.49 -8.05
CA ARG A 104 -23.83 0.74 -9.08
C ARG A 104 -23.77 2.24 -9.38
N TYR A 105 -23.36 2.59 -10.59
CA TYR A 105 -23.53 3.93 -11.14
C TYR A 105 -24.82 3.97 -11.93
#